data_AF-A0A5P9CNW1-F1
#
_entry.id   AF-A0A5P9CNW1-F1
#
_cell.length_a   1.000
_cell.length_b   1.000
_cell.length_c   1.000
_cell.angle_alpha   90.00
_cell.angle_beta   90.00
_cell.angle_gamma   90.00
#
_symmetry.space_group_name_H-M   'P 1'
#
loop_
_entity.id
_entity.type
_entity.pdbx_description
1 polymer ?
#
loop_
_entity_poly.entity_id
_entity_poly.type
_entity_poly.pdbx_seq_one_letter_code
_entity_poly.pdbx_strand_id
1 'polypeptide(L)'
;MDQQLAKDLSKYYDDKGYMRPKYQLSWEIGSRCFDYWVKYPFIRKRSTTDSKKFKLFMWFNALGIWSYILCFGLMLIGKMFN
;
A
#
# COMPACT_ATOMS: atom_id res chain seq x y z
N MET A 1 0.78 -2.10 -8.90
CA MET A 1 -0.15 -1.85 -7.77
C MET A 1 -1.13 -0.74 -8.09
N ASP A 2 -0.65 0.45 -8.49
CA ASP A 2 -1.53 1.57 -8.87
C ASP A 2 -2.63 1.15 -9.85
N GLN A 3 -2.30 0.50 -10.98
CA GLN A 3 -3.28 0.02 -11.96
C GLN A 3 -4.36 -0.93 -11.39
N GLN A 4 -4.07 -1.62 -10.29
CA GLN A 4 -4.95 -2.63 -9.73
C GLN A 4 -5.72 -2.11 -8.51
N LEU A 5 -5.19 -1.11 -7.79
CA LEU A 5 -5.69 -0.68 -6.48
C LEU A 5 -5.97 0.82 -6.36
N ALA A 6 -5.49 1.64 -7.30
CA ALA A 6 -5.73 3.07 -7.28
C ALA A 6 -7.24 3.33 -7.43
N LYS A 7 -7.77 4.23 -6.60
CA LYS A 7 -9.16 4.70 -6.74
C LYS A 7 -9.33 5.49 -8.04
N ASP A 8 -8.31 6.26 -8.40
CA ASP A 8 -8.26 7.07 -9.60
C ASP A 8 -6.85 6.94 -10.20
N LEU A 9 -6.76 6.19 -11.29
CA LEU A 9 -5.50 5.95 -11.99
C LEU A 9 -5.04 7.19 -12.77
N SER A 10 -6.00 7.99 -13.28
CA SER A 10 -5.74 9.20 -14.08
C SER A 10 -5.03 10.30 -13.29
N LYS A 11 -5.11 10.23 -11.95
CA LYS A 11 -4.32 11.07 -11.05
C LYS A 11 -2.82 10.86 -11.22
N TYR A 12 -2.38 9.61 -11.39
CA TYR A 12 -0.96 9.24 -11.37
C TYR A 12 -0.39 9.01 -12.77
N TYR A 13 -1.21 8.55 -13.70
CA TYR A 13 -0.84 8.26 -15.08
C TYR A 13 -1.55 9.23 -16.02
N ASP A 14 -0.92 9.53 -17.15
CA ASP A 14 -1.54 10.25 -18.26
C ASP A 14 -2.40 9.32 -19.13
N ASP A 15 -3.09 9.90 -20.10
CA ASP A 15 -3.98 9.16 -21.02
C ASP A 15 -3.23 8.18 -21.92
N LYS A 16 -1.90 8.30 -22.01
CA LYS A 16 -1.01 7.39 -22.75
C LYS A 16 -0.46 6.28 -21.85
N GLY A 17 -0.82 6.25 -20.57
CA GLY A 17 -0.36 5.25 -19.60
C GLY A 17 1.03 5.53 -19.01
N TYR A 18 1.61 6.71 -19.25
CA TYR A 18 2.88 7.11 -18.64
C TYR A 18 2.63 7.73 -17.27
N MET A 19 3.46 7.37 -16.29
CA MET A 19 3.42 7.99 -14.98
C MET A 19 3.82 9.46 -15.10
N ARG A 20 3.02 10.37 -14.54
CA ARG A 20 3.30 11.81 -14.59
C ARG A 20 4.62 12.12 -13.87
N PRO A 21 5.47 13.04 -14.36
CA PRO A 21 6.82 13.29 -13.82
C PRO A 21 6.86 13.55 -12.31
N LYS A 22 5.86 14.25 -11.78
CA LYS A 22 5.71 14.54 -10.33
C LYS A 22 5.70 13.28 -9.46
N TYR A 23 5.26 12.13 -10.00
CA TYR A 23 5.10 10.88 -9.26
C TYR A 23 6.18 9.85 -9.54
N GLN A 24 7.17 10.17 -10.38
CA GLN A 24 8.25 9.27 -10.79
C GLN A 24 9.40 9.20 -9.78
N LEU A 25 9.45 10.11 -8.80
CA LEU A 25 10.47 10.08 -7.75
C LEU A 25 10.36 8.77 -6.95
N SER A 26 11.52 8.18 -6.61
CA SER A 26 11.58 6.91 -5.88
C SER A 26 10.85 6.96 -4.53
N TRP A 27 10.94 8.08 -3.82
CA TRP A 27 10.22 8.30 -2.56
C TRP A 27 8.70 8.37 -2.75
N GLU A 28 8.22 9.01 -3.82
CA GLU A 28 6.80 9.08 -4.16
C GLU A 28 6.24 7.70 -4.51
N ILE A 29 6.99 6.90 -5.26
CA ILE A 29 6.63 5.51 -5.59
C ILE A 29 6.60 4.66 -4.31
N GLY A 30 7.63 4.75 -3.48
CA GLY A 30 7.75 4.00 -2.23
C GLY A 30 6.64 4.34 -1.24
N SER A 31 6.35 5.63 -1.05
CA SER A 31 5.27 6.10 -0.18
C SER A 31 3.91 5.56 -0.62
N ARG A 32 3.59 5.59 -1.92
CA ARG A 32 2.35 5.00 -2.45
C ARG A 32 2.29 3.49 -2.27
N CYS A 33 3.40 2.80 -2.52
CA CYS A 33 3.51 1.36 -2.32
C CYS A 33 3.17 0.97 -0.87
N PHE A 34 3.80 1.67 0.08
CA PHE A 34 3.56 1.49 1.51
C PHE A 34 2.10 1.81 1.88
N ASP A 35 1.55 2.91 1.35
CA ASP A 35 0.15 3.30 1.57
C ASP A 35 -0.82 2.20 1.10
N TYR A 36 -0.54 1.55 -0.04
CA TYR A 36 -1.32 0.40 -0.48
C TYR A 36 -1.23 -0.77 0.47
N TRP A 37 -0.05 -1.11 1.01
CA TRP A 37 0.09 -2.21 1.96
C TRP A 37 -0.68 -1.95 3.27
N VAL A 38 -0.59 -0.73 3.82
CA VAL A 38 -1.35 -0.32 5.01
C VAL A 38 -2.86 -0.42 4.76
N LYS A 39 -3.32 0.14 3.63
CA LYS A 39 -4.76 0.24 3.30
C LYS A 39 -5.33 -1.04 2.72
N TYR A 40 -4.50 -2.00 2.32
CA TYR A 40 -4.90 -3.20 1.58
C TYR A 40 -6.12 -3.93 2.16
N PRO A 41 -6.21 -4.17 3.49
CA PRO A 41 -7.37 -4.86 4.08
C PRO A 41 -8.72 -4.20 3.75
N PHE A 42 -8.73 -2.87 3.61
CA PHE A 42 -9.92 -2.06 3.33
C PHE A 42 -10.16 -1.88 1.83
N ILE A 43 -9.09 -1.70 1.03
CA ILE A 43 -9.20 -1.42 -0.40
C ILE A 43 -9.17 -2.68 -1.28
N ARG A 44 -8.99 -3.87 -0.70
CA ARG A 44 -8.89 -5.15 -1.46
C ARG A 44 -10.03 -5.39 -2.44
N LYS A 45 -11.24 -4.92 -2.12
CA LYS A 45 -12.43 -5.06 -2.98
C LYS A 45 -12.32 -4.26 -4.29
N ARG A 46 -11.43 -3.26 -4.34
CA ARG A 46 -11.14 -2.45 -5.53
C ARG A 46 -10.14 -3.12 -6.48
N SER A 47 -9.51 -4.21 -6.04
CA SER A 47 -8.55 -4.97 -6.84
C SER A 47 -9.21 -5.45 -8.12
N THR A 48 -8.80 -4.90 -9.26
CA THR A 48 -9.29 -5.31 -10.59
C THR A 48 -8.66 -6.60 -11.10
N THR A 49 -7.62 -7.11 -10.44
CA THR A 49 -6.98 -8.38 -10.80
C THR A 49 -7.58 -9.58 -10.07
N ASP A 50 -7.70 -10.71 -10.78
CA ASP A 50 -8.02 -12.01 -10.20
C ASP A 50 -6.80 -12.86 -9.84
N SER A 51 -5.60 -12.34 -10.07
CA SER A 51 -4.37 -13.04 -9.74
C SER A 51 -4.26 -13.34 -8.24
N LYS A 52 -4.36 -14.63 -7.88
CA LYS A 52 -4.16 -15.10 -6.50
C LYS A 52 -2.75 -14.77 -6.00
N LYS A 53 -1.74 -14.81 -6.88
CA LYS A 53 -0.34 -14.44 -6.55
C LYS A 53 -0.25 -12.98 -6.11
N PHE A 54 -0.90 -12.07 -6.83
CA PHE A 54 -0.93 -10.66 -6.46
C PHE A 54 -1.64 -10.44 -5.12
N LYS A 55 -2.82 -11.05 -4.95
CA LYS A 55 -3.59 -10.93 -3.70
C LYS A 55 -2.80 -11.46 -2.49
N LEU A 56 -2.09 -12.57 -2.66
CA LEU A 56 -1.24 -13.14 -1.61
C LEU A 56 -0.04 -12.24 -1.29
N PHE A 57 0.65 -11.72 -2.33
CA PHE A 57 1.75 -10.77 -2.16
C PHE A 57 1.31 -9.53 -1.37
N MET A 58 0.16 -8.95 -1.72
CA MET A 58 -0.38 -7.80 -1.02
C MET A 58 -0.76 -8.13 0.43
N TRP A 59 -1.36 -9.29 0.69
CA TRP A 59 -1.67 -9.73 2.05
C TRP A 59 -0.41 -9.94 2.90
N PHE A 60 0.63 -10.55 2.34
CA PHE A 60 1.88 -10.77 3.07
C PHE A 60 2.52 -9.46 3.52
N ASN A 61 2.61 -8.47 2.61
CA ASN A 61 3.13 -7.15 2.95
C ASN A 61 2.23 -6.41 3.94
N ALA A 62 0.91 -6.46 3.77
CA ALA A 62 -0.03 -5.85 4.70
C ALA A 62 0.13 -6.43 6.12
N LEU A 63 0.20 -7.77 6.26
CA LEU A 63 0.42 -8.42 7.56
C LEU A 63 1.75 -8.01 8.19
N GLY A 64 2.83 -7.92 7.40
CA GLY A 64 4.12 -7.45 7.89
C GLY A 64 4.05 -6.02 8.45
N ILE A 65 3.40 -5.11 7.73
CA ILE A 65 3.23 -3.71 8.13
C ILE A 65 2.37 -3.59 9.39
N TRP A 66 1.22 -4.27 9.42
CA TRP A 66 0.33 -4.26 10.58
C TRP A 66 0.95 -4.92 11.81
N SER A 67 1.77 -5.97 11.61
CA SER A 67 2.59 -6.56 12.69
C SER A 67 3.60 -5.56 13.23
N TYR A 68 4.31 -4.83 12.37
CA TYR A 68 5.24 -3.78 12.78
C TYR A 68 4.54 -2.66 13.58
N ILE A 69 3.39 -2.18 13.09
CA ILE A 69 2.58 -1.16 13.78
C ILE A 69 2.12 -1.66 15.16
N LEU A 70 1.64 -2.91 15.24
CA LEU A 70 1.20 -3.51 16.49
C LEU A 70 2.36 -3.64 17.48
N CYS A 71 3.50 -4.19 17.06
CA CYS A 71 4.69 -4.33 17.90
C CYS A 71 5.17 -2.97 18.42
N PHE A 72 5.22 -1.96 17.56
CA PHE A 72 5.63 -0.62 17.97
C PHE A 72 4.62 0.01 18.94
N GLY A 73 3.32 -0.14 18.68
CA GLY A 73 2.25 0.30 19.58
C GLY A 73 2.33 -0.36 20.95
N LEU A 74 2.50 -1.69 21.00
CA LEU A 74 2.67 -2.45 22.25
C LEU A 74 3.92 -2.03 23.03
N MET A 75 5.03 -1.76 22.33
CA MET A 75 6.26 -1.27 22.96
C MET A 75 6.06 0.10 23.63
N LEU A 76 5.37 1.03 22.96
CA LEU A 76 5.03 2.34 23.54
C LEU A 76 4.10 2.21 24.75
N ILE A 77 3.08 1.37 24.63
CA ILE A 77 2.16 1.05 25.73
C ILE A 77 2.94 0.48 26.92
N GLY A 78 3.79 -0.53 26.70
CA GLY A 78 4.61 -1.12 27.75
C GLY A 78 5.52 -0.10 28.43
N LYS A 79 6.03 0.89 27.70
CA LYS A 79 6.82 1.99 28.27
C LYS A 79 5.99 3.00 29.08
N MET A 80 4.68 3.12 28.83
CA MET A 80 3.79 3.98 29.63
C MET A 80 3.38 3.34 30.96
N PHE A 81 3.39 2.01 31.03
CA PHE A 81 2.99 1.23 32.21
C PHE A 81 4.18 0.77 33.08
N ASN A 82 5.40 1.15 32.73
CA ASN A 82 6.65 0.83 33.43
C ASN A 82 7.38 2.09 33.84
#